data_AF-A0A7K1T4K5-F1
#
_entry.id   AF-A0A7K1T4K5-F1
#
_cell.length_a   1.000
_cell.length_b   1.000
_cell.length_c   1.000
_cell.angle_alpha   90.00
_cell.angle_beta   90.00
_cell.angle_gamma   90.00
#
_symmetry.space_group_name_H-M   'P 1'
#
loop_
_entity.id
_entity.type
_entity.pdbx_description
1 polymer ?
#
loop_
_entity_poly.entity_id
_entity_poly.type
_entity_poly.pdbx_seq_one_letter_code
_entity_poly.pdbx_strand_id
1 'polypeptide(L)'
;MESPAPEHAQVVPREDYWLGWILACYQMETGRPYRQVFDAIPYEELAGMFYPLHEAPEEKFVEALNHRLAAAQLPTRLYRQRKICGVSQKQLAEASGVGLRSIQLYEQRQKNINHAAAETLYRLAFALHCSMENLLER
;
A
#
# COMPACT_ATOMS: atom_id res chain seq x y z
N MET A 1 -36.74 40.95 -19.03
CA MET A 1 -36.85 39.49 -19.25
C MET A 1 -35.68 38.91 -18.49
N GLU A 2 -35.88 38.53 -17.22
CA GLU A 2 -34.84 37.92 -16.40
C GLU A 2 -34.48 36.57 -17.03
N SER A 3 -33.20 36.37 -17.33
CA SER A 3 -32.70 35.04 -17.69
C SER A 3 -32.97 34.09 -16.52
N PRO A 4 -33.50 32.88 -16.76
CA PRO A 4 -33.69 31.92 -15.68
C PRO A 4 -32.33 31.64 -15.05
N ALA A 5 -32.32 31.57 -13.70
CA ALA A 5 -31.13 31.18 -12.96
C ALA A 5 -30.60 29.86 -13.51
N PRO A 6 -29.26 29.68 -13.64
CA PRO A 6 -28.71 28.45 -14.17
C PRO A 6 -29.19 27.31 -13.27
N GLU A 7 -29.98 26.42 -13.87
CA GLU A 7 -30.40 25.16 -13.30
C GLU A 7 -29.16 24.50 -12.72
N HIS A 8 -29.19 24.12 -11.44
CA HIS A 8 -28.06 23.54 -10.74
C HIS A 8 -27.57 22.35 -11.55
N ALA A 9 -26.55 22.56 -12.39
CA ALA A 9 -25.94 21.50 -13.15
C ALA A 9 -25.51 20.48 -12.10
N GLN A 10 -26.16 19.32 -12.09
CA GLN A 10 -25.72 18.19 -11.29
C GLN A 10 -24.28 17.97 -11.71
N VAL A 11 -23.34 18.39 -10.87
CA VAL A 11 -21.92 18.15 -11.11
C VAL A 11 -21.78 16.66 -10.90
N VAL A 12 -21.91 15.90 -12.00
CA VAL A 12 -21.54 14.49 -12.00
C VAL A 12 -20.11 14.46 -11.48
N PRO A 13 -19.86 13.87 -10.30
CA PRO A 13 -18.53 13.87 -9.74
C PRO A 13 -17.60 13.23 -10.75
N ARG A 14 -16.57 13.94 -11.21
CA ARG A 14 -15.51 13.30 -12.00
C ARG A 14 -14.86 12.24 -11.12
N GLU A 15 -14.49 11.12 -11.72
CA GLU A 15 -13.86 9.98 -11.03
C GLU A 15 -12.73 10.45 -10.10
N ASP A 16 -11.88 11.36 -10.58
CA ASP A 16 -10.76 11.93 -9.84
C ASP A 16 -11.20 12.73 -8.58
N TYR A 17 -12.30 13.49 -8.70
CA TYR A 17 -12.85 14.26 -7.57
C TYR A 17 -13.43 13.33 -6.51
N TRP A 18 -14.25 12.36 -6.94
CA TRP A 18 -14.82 11.36 -6.03
C TRP A 18 -13.72 10.58 -5.34
N LEU A 19 -12.69 10.17 -6.07
CA LEU A 19 -11.57 9.41 -5.52
C LEU A 19 -10.81 10.23 -4.46
N GLY A 20 -10.56 11.51 -4.72
CA GLY A 20 -9.94 12.40 -3.73
C GLY A 20 -10.78 12.55 -2.46
N TRP A 21 -12.09 12.75 -2.61
CA TRP A 21 -13.03 12.89 -1.50
C TRP A 21 -13.17 11.59 -0.69
N ILE A 22 -13.41 10.46 -1.36
CA ILE A 22 -13.68 9.19 -0.69
C ILE A 22 -12.44 8.64 0.05
N LEU A 23 -11.23 8.91 -0.47
CA LEU A 23 -9.98 8.61 0.25
C LEU A 23 -9.78 9.48 1.49
N ALA A 24 -10.26 10.73 1.48
CA ALA A 24 -10.27 11.57 2.68
C ALA A 24 -11.26 11.03 3.72
N CYS A 25 -12.46 10.60 3.31
CA CYS A 25 -13.41 9.91 4.18
C CYS A 25 -12.80 8.66 4.82
N TYR A 26 -12.15 7.80 4.02
CA TYR A 26 -11.44 6.62 4.52
C TYR A 26 -10.37 6.98 5.57
N GLN A 27 -9.57 8.01 5.34
CA GLN A 27 -8.57 8.45 6.30
C GLN A 27 -9.20 8.96 7.61
N MET A 28 -10.31 9.69 7.52
CA MET A 28 -11.04 10.21 8.69
C MET A 28 -11.63 9.07 9.52
N GLU A 29 -12.24 8.08 8.89
CA GLU A 29 -12.87 6.95 9.59
C GLU A 29 -11.85 5.99 10.22
N THR A 30 -10.76 5.70 9.51
CA THR A 30 -9.81 4.65 9.93
C THR A 30 -8.59 5.19 10.68
N GLY A 31 -8.32 6.50 10.58
CA GLY A 31 -7.09 7.13 11.05
C GLY A 31 -5.84 6.71 10.27
N ARG A 32 -5.98 5.94 9.18
CA ARG A 32 -4.84 5.47 8.39
C ARG A 32 -4.53 6.44 7.25
N PRO A 33 -3.25 6.72 6.95
CA PRO A 33 -2.89 7.66 5.89
C PRO A 33 -3.29 7.12 4.52
N TYR A 34 -4.02 7.89 3.71
CA TYR A 34 -4.45 7.44 2.38
C TYR A 34 -3.27 7.06 1.47
N ARG A 35 -2.07 7.63 1.69
CA ARG A 35 -0.85 7.29 0.95
C ARG A 35 -0.58 5.77 0.95
N GLN A 36 -0.88 5.08 2.05
CA GLN A 36 -0.65 3.63 2.15
C GLN A 36 -1.49 2.83 1.13
N VAL A 37 -2.63 3.39 0.70
CA VAL A 37 -3.53 2.75 -0.26
C VAL A 37 -2.84 2.65 -1.61
N PHE A 38 -2.15 3.72 -2.01
CA PHE A 38 -1.36 3.76 -3.24
C PHE A 38 -0.08 2.92 -3.18
N ASP A 39 0.38 2.51 -2.00
CA ASP A 39 1.45 1.50 -1.88
C ASP A 39 0.96 0.08 -2.22
N ALA A 40 -0.36 -0.10 -2.38
CA ALA A 40 -1.03 -1.40 -2.49
C ALA A 40 -1.90 -1.58 -3.73
N ILE A 41 -2.54 -0.51 -4.17
CA ILE A 41 -3.56 -0.50 -5.21
C ILE A 41 -3.22 0.63 -6.18
N PRO A 42 -3.07 0.35 -7.48
CA PRO A 42 -2.80 1.38 -8.49
C PRO A 42 -3.98 2.32 -8.66
N TYR A 43 -3.71 3.52 -9.19
CA TYR A 43 -4.71 4.56 -9.38
C TYR A 43 -5.92 4.07 -10.20
N GLU A 44 -5.65 3.40 -11.31
CA GLU A 44 -6.65 2.96 -12.28
C GLU A 44 -7.65 1.99 -11.64
N GLU A 45 -7.18 1.16 -10.71
CA GLU A 45 -8.03 0.24 -9.98
C GLU A 45 -8.93 0.98 -8.97
N LEU A 46 -8.39 1.97 -8.26
CA LEU A 46 -9.17 2.81 -7.34
C LEU A 46 -10.20 3.66 -8.09
N ALA A 47 -9.82 4.26 -9.23
CA ALA A 47 -10.75 4.99 -10.09
C ALA A 47 -11.86 4.07 -10.63
N GLY A 48 -11.53 2.81 -10.95
CA GLY A 48 -12.50 1.79 -11.35
C GLY A 48 -13.54 1.45 -10.27
N MET A 49 -13.30 1.81 -8.99
CA MET A 49 -14.29 1.66 -7.92
C MET A 49 -15.39 2.72 -7.97
N PHE A 50 -15.27 3.74 -8.83
CA PHE A 50 -16.25 4.83 -8.97
C PHE A 50 -17.65 4.32 -9.34
N TYR A 51 -17.83 3.73 -10.52
CA TYR A 51 -19.15 3.27 -10.97
C TYR A 51 -19.89 2.38 -9.96
N PRO A 52 -19.26 1.37 -9.32
CA PRO A 52 -19.97 0.52 -8.36
C PRO A 52 -20.28 1.18 -7.02
N LEU A 53 -19.57 2.25 -6.62
CA LEU A 53 -19.61 2.76 -5.24
C LEU A 53 -19.92 4.25 -5.10
N HIS A 54 -19.89 5.06 -6.15
CA HIS A 54 -20.05 6.51 -6.04
C HIS A 54 -21.45 6.96 -5.62
N GLU A 55 -22.47 6.13 -5.82
CA GLU A 55 -23.84 6.35 -5.34
C GLU A 55 -24.13 5.60 -4.02
N ALA A 56 -23.17 4.80 -3.53
CA ALA A 56 -23.33 4.02 -2.31
C ALA A 56 -22.88 4.83 -1.07
N PRO A 57 -23.30 4.44 0.14
CA PRO A 57 -22.76 4.99 1.38
C PRO A 57 -21.24 4.82 1.46
N GLU A 58 -20.54 5.80 2.05
CA GLU A 58 -19.08 5.83 2.14
C GLU A 58 -18.50 4.59 2.82
N GLU A 59 -19.22 4.01 3.79
CA GLU A 59 -18.79 2.81 4.51
C GLU A 59 -18.62 1.61 3.57
N LYS A 60 -19.35 1.57 2.44
CA LYS A 60 -19.19 0.51 1.43
C LYS A 60 -17.86 0.62 0.71
N PHE A 61 -17.38 1.83 0.45
CA PHE A 61 -16.02 2.02 -0.05
C PHE A 61 -14.99 1.59 0.99
N VAL A 62 -15.17 1.97 2.25
CA VAL A 62 -14.23 1.59 3.33
C VAL A 62 -14.15 0.06 3.49
N GLU A 63 -15.30 -0.63 3.45
CA GLU A 63 -15.39 -2.10 3.47
C GLU A 63 -14.66 -2.73 2.27
N ALA A 64 -15.00 -2.30 1.05
CA ALA A 64 -14.42 -2.83 -0.19
C ALA A 64 -12.90 -2.59 -0.26
N LEU A 65 -12.47 -1.38 0.11
CA LEU A 65 -11.06 -1.01 0.14
C LEU A 65 -10.30 -1.83 1.17
N ASN A 66 -10.81 -2.00 2.39
CA ASN A 66 -10.16 -2.82 3.40
C ASN A 66 -10.06 -4.29 2.98
N HIS A 67 -11.11 -4.85 2.36
CA HIS A 67 -11.05 -6.20 1.81
C HIS A 67 -9.99 -6.32 0.71
N ARG A 68 -9.94 -5.35 -0.22
CA ARG A 68 -8.95 -5.33 -1.30
C ARG A 68 -7.52 -5.11 -0.79
N LEU A 69 -7.33 -4.32 0.27
CA LEU A 69 -6.04 -4.13 0.93
C LEU A 69 -5.59 -5.39 1.68
N ALA A 70 -6.52 -6.10 2.32
CA ALA A 70 -6.23 -7.39 2.96
C ALA A 70 -5.86 -8.48 1.93
N ALA A 71 -6.51 -8.45 0.77
CA ALA A 71 -6.19 -9.32 -0.36
C ALA A 71 -4.95 -8.86 -1.15
N ALA A 72 -4.53 -7.60 -1.01
CA ALA A 72 -3.34 -7.09 -1.67
C ALA A 72 -2.13 -7.82 -1.13
N GLN A 73 -1.45 -8.59 -1.98
CA GLN A 73 -0.18 -9.22 -1.62
C GLN A 73 0.91 -8.14 -1.60
N LEU A 74 0.88 -7.28 -0.57
CA LEU A 74 1.84 -6.20 -0.44
C LEU A 74 3.26 -6.78 -0.38
N PRO A 75 4.19 -6.24 -1.19
CA PRO A 75 5.57 -6.63 -1.06
C PRO A 75 6.01 -6.42 0.38
N THR A 76 6.76 -7.36 0.93
CA THR A 76 7.27 -7.25 2.29
C THR A 76 8.11 -5.99 2.44
N ARG A 77 8.22 -5.49 3.67
CA ARG A 77 9.09 -4.37 3.99
C ARG A 77 10.54 -4.67 3.60
N LEU A 78 10.99 -5.91 3.74
CA LEU A 78 12.28 -6.36 3.21
C LEU A 78 12.41 -6.11 1.70
N TYR A 79 11.41 -6.56 0.91
CA TYR A 79 11.41 -6.32 -0.53
C TYR A 79 11.42 -4.82 -0.86
N ARG A 80 10.55 -4.04 -0.21
CA ARG A 80 10.43 -2.60 -0.42
C ARG A 80 11.75 -1.89 -0.12
N GLN A 81 12.33 -2.15 1.05
CA GLN A 81 13.61 -1.56 1.46
C GLN A 81 14.73 -1.95 0.50
N ARG A 82 14.80 -3.22 0.09
CA ARG A 82 15.79 -3.67 -0.89
C ARG A 82 15.69 -2.92 -2.22
N LYS A 83 14.45 -2.68 -2.69
CA LYS A 83 14.20 -1.90 -3.91
C LYS A 83 14.58 -0.42 -3.76
N ILE A 84 14.34 0.18 -2.60
CA ILE A 84 14.78 1.55 -2.28
C ILE A 84 16.32 1.64 -2.34
N CYS A 85 17.03 0.66 -1.79
CA CYS A 85 18.49 0.59 -1.87
C CYS A 85 19.03 0.24 -3.26
N GLY A 86 18.17 -0.10 -4.23
CA GLY A 86 18.57 -0.40 -5.61
C GLY A 86 19.33 -1.72 -5.79
N VAL A 87 19.31 -2.63 -4.81
CA VAL A 87 20.10 -3.88 -4.86
C VAL A 87 19.25 -5.10 -5.26
N SER A 88 19.87 -6.03 -5.97
CA SER A 88 19.28 -7.35 -6.27
C SER A 88 19.27 -8.26 -5.04
N GLN A 89 18.46 -9.32 -5.07
CA GLN A 89 18.46 -10.32 -3.99
C GLN A 89 19.84 -10.98 -3.82
N LYS A 90 20.58 -11.18 -4.93
CA LYS A 90 21.93 -11.74 -4.91
C LYS A 90 22.93 -10.80 -4.25
N GLN A 91 22.90 -9.52 -4.61
CA GLN A 91 23.75 -8.50 -3.97
C GLN A 91 23.44 -8.35 -2.48
N LEU A 92 22.16 -8.40 -2.07
CA LEU A 92 21.80 -8.39 -0.66
C LEU A 92 22.31 -9.64 0.08
N ALA A 93 22.23 -10.81 -0.56
CA ALA A 93 22.75 -12.05 0.01
C ALA A 93 24.27 -11.98 0.24
N GLU A 94 25.00 -11.44 -0.73
CA GLU A 94 26.45 -11.22 -0.65
C GLU A 94 26.81 -10.21 0.45
N ALA A 95 26.12 -9.06 0.50
CA ALA A 95 26.42 -8.00 1.48
C ALA A 95 26.03 -8.36 2.92
N SER A 96 24.89 -9.03 3.12
CA SER A 96 24.43 -9.44 4.46
C SER A 96 25.04 -10.77 4.90
N GLY A 97 25.52 -11.60 3.96
CA GLY A 97 25.90 -12.99 4.17
C GLY A 97 24.72 -13.90 4.61
N VAL A 98 23.48 -13.46 4.43
CA VAL A 98 22.27 -14.27 4.57
C VAL A 98 22.06 -15.01 3.25
N GLY A 99 21.77 -16.32 3.31
CA GLY A 99 21.59 -17.12 2.09
C GLY A 99 20.48 -16.58 1.18
N LEU A 100 20.75 -16.52 -0.14
CA LEU A 100 19.81 -16.04 -1.17
C LEU A 100 18.42 -16.66 -1.05
N ARG A 101 18.36 -17.97 -0.78
CA ARG A 101 17.08 -18.68 -0.61
C ARG A 101 16.30 -18.14 0.58
N SER A 102 16.96 -17.81 1.70
CA SER A 102 16.26 -17.23 2.86
C SER A 102 15.67 -15.86 2.53
N ILE A 103 16.42 -15.00 1.84
CA ILE A 103 15.93 -13.69 1.39
C ILE A 103 14.69 -13.86 0.50
N GLN A 104 14.72 -14.77 -0.48
CA GLN A 104 13.58 -15.07 -1.34
C GLN A 104 12.36 -15.52 -0.53
N LEU A 105 12.55 -16.44 0.42
CA LEU A 105 11.46 -16.96 1.26
C LEU A 105 10.86 -15.87 2.15
N TYR A 106 11.68 -14.96 2.70
CA TYR A 106 11.20 -13.81 3.44
C TYR A 106 10.40 -12.86 2.56
N GLU A 107 10.89 -12.52 1.36
CA GLU A 107 10.19 -11.62 0.43
C GLU A 107 8.89 -12.20 -0.13
N GLN A 108 8.81 -13.53 -0.26
CA GLN A 108 7.62 -14.25 -0.72
C GLN A 108 6.65 -14.61 0.43
N ARG A 109 6.92 -14.16 1.67
CA ARG A 109 6.17 -14.52 2.88
C ARG A 109 6.09 -16.04 3.16
N GLN A 110 6.94 -16.85 2.53
CA GLN A 110 7.06 -18.28 2.81
C GLN A 110 7.80 -18.55 4.13
N LYS A 111 8.61 -17.58 4.60
CA LYS A 111 9.22 -17.57 5.91
C LYS A 111 8.86 -16.29 6.63
N ASN A 112 8.43 -16.39 7.89
CA ASN A 112 8.12 -15.22 8.69
C ASN A 112 9.42 -14.52 9.12
N ILE A 113 9.65 -13.30 8.63
CA ILE A 113 10.83 -12.50 8.98
C ILE A 113 10.82 -12.08 10.45
N ASN A 114 9.64 -11.98 11.08
CA ASN A 114 9.51 -11.67 12.51
C ASN A 114 10.07 -12.77 13.40
N HIS A 115 10.23 -13.99 12.86
CA HIS A 115 10.84 -15.13 13.54
C HIS A 115 12.29 -15.38 13.07
N ALA A 116 12.87 -14.48 12.27
CA ALA A 116 14.30 -14.56 11.95
C ALA A 116 15.13 -14.39 13.22
N ALA A 117 16.25 -15.09 13.33
CA ALA A 117 17.19 -14.85 14.41
C ALA A 117 17.61 -13.38 14.39
N ALA A 118 17.74 -12.75 15.57
CA ALA A 118 18.06 -11.33 15.68
C ALA A 118 19.32 -10.96 14.89
N GLU A 119 20.34 -11.82 14.87
CA GLU A 119 21.55 -11.63 14.07
C GLU A 119 21.26 -11.57 12.55
N THR A 120 20.36 -12.44 12.05
CA THR A 120 19.95 -12.41 10.64
C THR A 120 19.27 -11.08 10.29
N LEU A 121 18.35 -10.64 11.16
CA LEU A 121 17.62 -9.40 10.96
C LEU A 121 18.56 -8.18 11.01
N TYR A 122 19.50 -8.17 11.96
CA TYR A 122 20.53 -7.14 12.08
C TYR A 122 21.41 -7.06 10.83
N ARG A 123 21.90 -8.20 10.32
CA ARG A 123 22.76 -8.23 9.12
C ARG A 123 22.03 -7.76 7.86
N LEU A 124 20.74 -8.10 7.72
CA LEU A 124 19.90 -7.57 6.63
C LEU A 124 19.70 -6.06 6.77
N ALA A 125 19.38 -5.59 7.98
CA ALA A 125 19.15 -4.17 8.26
C ALA A 125 20.42 -3.33 8.01
N PHE A 126 21.58 -3.83 8.46
CA PHE A 126 22.87 -3.20 8.23
C PHE A 126 23.21 -3.09 6.74
N ALA A 127 23.02 -4.17 5.98
CA ALA A 127 23.25 -4.19 4.52
C ALA A 127 22.28 -3.29 3.73
N LEU A 128 21.09 -3.00 4.30
CA LEU A 128 20.06 -2.17 3.70
C LEU A 128 20.01 -0.74 4.27
N HIS A 129 20.99 -0.36 5.09
CA HIS A 129 21.09 0.95 5.72
C HIS A 129 19.81 1.38 6.43
N CYS A 130 19.15 0.44 7.12
CA CYS A 130 17.92 0.68 7.87
C CYS A 130 18.01 0.09 9.28
N SER A 131 17.03 0.42 10.13
CA SER A 131 16.86 -0.23 11.42
C SER A 131 16.14 -1.58 11.28
N MET A 132 16.21 -2.44 12.31
CA MET A 132 15.56 -3.76 12.27
C MET A 132 14.03 -3.67 12.22
N GLU A 133 13.45 -2.66 12.87
CA GLU A 133 12.02 -2.38 12.93
C GLU A 133 11.44 -2.10 11.54
N ASN A 134 12.27 -1.52 10.66
CA ASN A 134 11.89 -1.27 9.27
C ASN A 134 11.76 -2.56 8.45
N LEU A 135 12.29 -3.70 8.91
CA LEU A 135 12.17 -4.99 8.25
C LEU A 135 11.06 -5.89 8.81
N LEU A 136 10.57 -5.61 10.02
CA LEU A 136 9.53 -6.41 10.69
C LEU A 136 8.13 -6.17 10.10
N GLU A 137 7.40 -7.23 9.79
CA GLU A 137 6.02 -7.17 9.29
C GLU A 137 5.02 -6.95 10.43
N ARG A 138 3.88 -6.33 10.14
CA ARG A 138 2.73 -6.19 11.05
C ARG A 138 1.60 -7.12 10.63
#